data_AF-A0A3N8I9L1-F1
#
_entry.id   AF-A0A3N8I9L1-F1
#
_cell.length_a   1.000
_cell.length_b   1.000
_cell.length_c   1.000
_cell.angle_alpha   90.00
_cell.angle_beta   90.00
_cell.angle_gamma   90.00
#
_symmetry.space_group_name_H-M   'P 1'
#
loop_
_entity.id
_entity.type
_entity.pdbx_description
1 polymer ?
#
loop_
_entity_poly.entity_id
_entity_poly.type
_entity_poly.pdbx_seq_one_letter_code
_entity_poly.pdbx_strand_id
1 'polypeptide(L)'
;MMKMKKILAHTTGKFMLLDGMSGDELDAFRPSVVRQTPFINTRVGLNQVEIVAELKPDATDAEYVRFLKEADGDFDVANESFLARYGIDAEPTEAGEDAEAAPATSRRRRS
;
A
#
# COMPACT_ATOMS: atom_id res chain seq x y z
N MET A 1 -2.59 15.51 -16.99
CA MET A 1 -2.65 14.04 -16.84
C MET A 1 -3.44 13.77 -15.57
N MET A 2 -4.64 13.19 -15.65
CA MET A 2 -5.42 12.86 -14.44
C MET A 2 -4.66 11.79 -13.66
N LYS A 3 -4.26 12.11 -12.42
CA LYS A 3 -3.67 11.11 -11.52
C LYS A 3 -4.73 10.03 -11.28
N MET A 4 -4.39 8.77 -11.55
CA MET A 4 -5.29 7.66 -11.26
C MET A 4 -5.42 7.51 -9.74
N LYS A 5 -6.66 7.38 -9.27
CA LYS A 5 -7.00 7.22 -7.86
C LYS A 5 -6.40 5.93 -7.29
N LYS A 6 -5.87 6.00 -6.08
CA LYS A 6 -5.30 4.87 -5.33
C LYS A 6 -6.27 4.45 -4.22
N ILE A 7 -6.30 3.16 -3.93
CA ILE A 7 -7.15 2.59 -2.88
C ILE A 7 -6.38 1.54 -2.10
N LEU A 8 -6.75 1.38 -0.84
CA LEU A 8 -6.44 0.20 -0.05
C LEU A 8 -7.61 -0.77 -0.19
N ALA A 9 -7.33 -2.01 -0.58
CA ALA A 9 -8.37 -3.00 -0.79
C ALA A 9 -7.84 -4.40 -0.46
N HIS A 10 -8.74 -5.33 -0.14
CA HIS A 10 -8.40 -6.74 0.04
C HIS A 10 -9.36 -7.63 -0.74
N THR A 11 -8.92 -8.85 -1.02
CA THR A 11 -9.78 -9.88 -1.59
C THR A 11 -10.71 -10.47 -0.53
N THR A 12 -11.90 -10.91 -0.94
CA THR A 12 -12.89 -11.51 -0.03
C THR A 12 -12.65 -13.00 0.21
N GLY A 13 -11.64 -13.58 -0.45
CA GLY A 13 -11.28 -14.98 -0.32
C GLY A 13 -9.77 -15.20 -0.51
N LYS A 14 -9.34 -16.45 -0.38
CA LYS A 14 -7.92 -16.84 -0.44
C LYS A 14 -7.41 -16.97 -1.88
N PHE A 15 -7.50 -15.88 -2.63
CA PHE A 15 -7.01 -15.80 -4.00
C PHE A 15 -6.35 -14.46 -4.25
N MET A 16 -5.38 -14.44 -5.15
CA MET A 16 -4.68 -13.25 -5.61
C MET A 16 -5.36 -12.73 -6.88
N LEU A 17 -5.31 -11.42 -7.10
CA LEU A 17 -5.72 -10.80 -8.36
C LEU A 17 -4.57 -9.99 -8.93
N LEU A 18 -4.28 -10.20 -10.21
CA LEU A 18 -3.32 -9.40 -10.97
C LEU A 18 -4.05 -8.63 -12.07
N ASP A 19 -3.95 -7.31 -12.05
CA ASP A 19 -4.45 -6.47 -13.12
C ASP A 19 -3.42 -6.40 -14.25
N GLY A 20 -3.68 -7.12 -15.35
CA GLY A 20 -2.75 -7.19 -16.48
C GLY A 20 -2.53 -5.86 -17.22
N MET A 21 -3.40 -4.85 -17.06
CA MET A 21 -3.20 -3.54 -17.69
C MET A 21 -2.28 -2.64 -16.87
N SER A 22 -2.38 -2.73 -15.56
CA SER A 22 -1.70 -1.83 -14.64
C SER A 22 -0.43 -2.48 -14.07
N GLY A 23 -0.44 -3.80 -13.89
CA GLY A 23 0.57 -4.56 -13.15
C GLY A 23 0.35 -4.53 -11.63
N ASP A 24 -0.76 -3.96 -11.17
CA ASP A 24 -1.09 -3.94 -9.74
C ASP A 24 -1.60 -5.33 -9.28
N GLU A 25 -1.21 -5.72 -8.08
CA GLU A 25 -1.54 -7.00 -7.46
C GLU A 25 -2.33 -6.78 -6.17
N LEU A 26 -3.40 -7.55 -5.98
CA LEU A 26 -3.99 -7.77 -4.65
C LEU A 26 -3.55 -9.12 -4.11
N ASP A 27 -2.90 -9.07 -2.96
CA ASP A 27 -2.50 -10.24 -2.20
C ASP A 27 -3.74 -11.04 -1.70
N ALA A 28 -3.54 -12.33 -1.45
CA ALA A 28 -4.59 -13.24 -0.97
C ALA A 28 -4.81 -13.18 0.55
N PHE A 29 -3.86 -12.63 1.31
CA PHE A 29 -3.82 -12.73 2.77
C PHE A 29 -3.63 -11.40 3.49
N ARG A 30 -3.54 -10.28 2.76
CA ARG A 30 -3.43 -8.93 3.33
C ARG A 30 -4.11 -7.90 2.43
N PRO A 31 -4.44 -6.72 2.95
CA PRO A 31 -4.75 -5.58 2.11
C PRO A 31 -3.58 -5.19 1.22
N SER A 32 -3.88 -4.57 0.08
CA SER A 32 -2.91 -4.12 -0.90
C SER A 32 -3.27 -2.74 -1.43
N VAL A 33 -2.25 -1.94 -1.74
CA VAL A 33 -2.42 -0.61 -2.33
C VAL A 33 -2.37 -0.70 -3.85
N VAL A 34 -3.51 -0.42 -4.50
CA VAL A 34 -3.66 -0.56 -5.95
C VAL A 34 -4.26 0.69 -6.58
N ARG A 35 -4.10 0.86 -7.90
CA ARG A 35 -4.89 1.85 -8.65
C ARG A 35 -6.33 1.35 -8.78
N GLN A 36 -7.26 2.29 -8.67
CA GLN A 36 -8.66 2.04 -8.98
C GLN A 36 -8.84 2.02 -10.50
N THR A 37 -8.64 0.85 -11.10
CA THR A 37 -8.82 0.60 -12.54
C THR A 37 -10.19 0.01 -12.86
N PRO A 38 -10.62 -0.02 -14.13
CA PRO A 38 -11.85 -0.72 -14.53
C PRO A 38 -11.83 -2.21 -14.16
N PHE A 39 -10.66 -2.85 -14.18
CA PHE A 39 -10.50 -4.23 -13.72
C PHE A 39 -10.90 -4.33 -12.24
N ILE A 40 -10.32 -3.50 -11.37
CA ILE A 40 -10.64 -3.51 -9.93
C ILE A 40 -12.12 -3.20 -9.67
N ASN A 41 -12.68 -2.20 -10.33
CA ASN A 41 -14.11 -1.86 -10.18
C ASN A 41 -15.03 -3.03 -10.56
N THR A 42 -14.65 -3.81 -11.59
CA THR A 42 -15.41 -5.02 -11.96
C THR A 42 -15.34 -6.08 -10.85
N ARG A 43 -14.18 -6.26 -10.20
CA ARG A 43 -14.00 -7.23 -9.11
C ARG A 43 -14.77 -6.84 -7.85
N VAL A 44 -14.84 -5.54 -7.56
CA VAL A 44 -15.70 -4.99 -6.49
C VAL A 44 -17.17 -5.31 -6.78
N GLY A 45 -17.64 -5.05 -8.00
CA GLY A 45 -19.02 -5.38 -8.39
C GLY A 45 -19.37 -6.87 -8.35
N LEU A 46 -18.35 -7.75 -8.42
CA LEU A 46 -18.48 -9.20 -8.26
C LEU A 46 -18.30 -9.69 -6.82
N ASN A 47 -18.18 -8.78 -5.85
CA ASN A 47 -17.86 -9.09 -4.44
C ASN A 47 -16.57 -9.91 -4.25
N GLN A 48 -15.61 -9.75 -5.16
CA GLN A 48 -14.29 -10.39 -5.06
C GLN A 48 -13.26 -9.52 -4.34
N VAL A 49 -13.53 -8.22 -4.26
CA VAL A 49 -12.66 -7.19 -3.65
C VAL A 49 -13.51 -6.27 -2.80
N GLU A 50 -13.03 -5.99 -1.59
CA GLU A 50 -13.58 -4.97 -0.70
C GLU A 50 -12.61 -3.80 -0.61
N ILE A 51 -13.14 -2.58 -0.75
CA ILE A 51 -12.37 -1.35 -0.62
C ILE A 51 -12.36 -0.95 0.85
N VAL A 52 -11.17 -0.82 1.42
CA VAL A 52 -10.96 -0.35 2.79
C VAL A 52 -10.99 1.17 2.83
N ALA A 53 -10.24 1.83 1.94
CA ALA A 53 -10.11 3.28 1.95
C ALA A 53 -9.60 3.84 0.62
N GLU A 54 -9.82 5.15 0.44
CA GLU A 54 -9.21 5.95 -0.61
C GLU A 54 -7.89 6.55 -0.14
N LEU A 55 -6.91 6.58 -1.04
CA LEU A 55 -5.54 6.96 -0.71
C LEU A 55 -5.05 8.13 -1.56
N LYS A 56 -4.06 8.84 -1.02
CA LYS A 56 -3.28 9.83 -1.75
C LYS A 56 -2.53 9.16 -2.92
N PRO A 57 -2.24 9.91 -4.01
CA PRO A 57 -1.68 9.32 -5.24
C PRO A 57 -0.25 8.77 -5.11
N ASP A 58 0.49 9.21 -4.09
CA ASP A 58 1.85 8.81 -3.76
C ASP A 58 1.92 7.54 -2.90
N ALA A 59 0.79 7.08 -2.34
CA ALA A 59 0.73 5.86 -1.56
C ALA A 59 1.15 4.62 -2.37
N THR A 60 2.03 3.82 -1.80
CA THR A 60 2.53 2.57 -2.42
C THR A 60 2.28 1.34 -1.55
N ASP A 61 2.19 0.17 -2.20
CA ASP A 61 2.04 -1.09 -1.48
C ASP A 61 3.29 -1.45 -0.66
N ALA A 62 4.47 -1.09 -1.16
CA ALA A 62 5.72 -1.26 -0.43
C ALA A 62 5.75 -0.47 0.88
N GLU A 63 5.17 0.73 0.93
CA GLU A 63 5.01 1.47 2.18
C GLU A 63 4.02 0.75 3.09
N TYR A 64 2.85 0.34 2.58
CA TYR A 64 1.88 -0.40 3.40
C TYR A 64 2.47 -1.67 4.03
N VAL A 65 3.30 -2.41 3.31
CA VAL A 65 4.02 -3.59 3.86
C VAL A 65 4.97 -3.21 5.00
N ARG A 66 5.57 -2.01 5.00
CA ARG A 66 6.38 -1.53 6.13
C ARG A 66 5.52 -1.26 7.36
N PHE A 67 4.40 -0.56 7.20
CA PHE A 67 3.43 -0.33 8.27
C PHE A 67 2.92 -1.65 8.85
N LEU A 68 2.63 -2.63 7.99
CA LEU A 68 2.20 -3.96 8.43
C LEU A 68 3.28 -4.68 9.24
N LYS A 69 4.54 -4.54 8.85
CA LYS A 69 5.68 -5.11 9.59
C LYS A 69 5.87 -4.43 10.95
N GLU A 70 5.73 -3.11 11.01
CA GLU A 70 5.82 -2.33 12.26
C GLU A 70 4.68 -2.63 13.23
N ALA A 71 3.51 -2.99 12.70
CA ALA A 71 2.35 -3.44 13.46
C ALA A 71 2.37 -4.94 13.82
N ASP A 72 3.49 -5.65 13.62
CA ASP A 72 3.61 -7.10 13.86
C ASP A 72 2.53 -7.95 13.14
N GLY A 73 2.07 -7.49 11.97
CA GLY A 73 1.05 -8.16 11.17
C GLY A 73 -0.39 -7.84 11.57
N ASP A 74 -0.61 -6.95 12.53
CA ASP A 74 -1.95 -6.49 12.91
C ASP A 74 -2.50 -5.51 11.85
N PHE A 75 -3.54 -5.94 11.13
CA PHE A 75 -4.12 -5.15 10.05
C PHE A 75 -4.84 -3.90 10.55
N ASP A 76 -5.45 -3.92 11.73
CA ASP A 76 -6.20 -2.77 12.22
C ASP A 76 -5.23 -1.64 12.58
N VAL A 77 -4.16 -1.97 13.30
CA VAL A 77 -3.09 -1.03 13.66
C VAL A 77 -2.35 -0.52 12.41
N ALA A 78 -2.05 -1.40 11.46
CA ALA A 78 -1.39 -1.02 10.21
C ALA A 78 -2.27 -0.10 9.37
N ASN A 79 -3.58 -0.40 9.25
CA ASN A 79 -4.53 0.42 8.50
C ASN A 79 -4.67 1.80 9.13
N GLU A 80 -4.85 1.90 10.45
CA GLU A 80 -4.97 3.18 11.15
C GLU A 80 -3.72 4.05 10.92
N SER A 81 -2.54 3.47 11.14
CA SER A 81 -1.25 4.16 10.99
C SER A 81 -1.00 4.59 9.54
N PHE A 82 -1.32 3.73 8.58
CA PHE A 82 -1.16 4.03 7.16
C PHE A 82 -2.14 5.11 6.70
N LEU A 83 -3.41 5.05 7.13
CA LEU A 83 -4.44 6.02 6.76
C LEU A 83 -4.21 7.39 7.39
N ALA A 84 -3.61 7.46 8.59
CA ALA A 84 -3.20 8.72 9.19
C ALA A 84 -2.18 9.49 8.33
N ARG A 85 -1.39 8.80 7.49
CA ARG A 85 -0.39 9.40 6.61
C ARG A 85 -0.86 9.53 5.16
N TYR A 86 -1.41 8.44 4.61
CA TYR A 86 -1.72 8.29 3.19
C TYR A 86 -3.22 8.30 2.86
N GLY A 87 -4.11 8.37 3.86
CA GLY A 87 -5.54 8.51 3.63
C GLY A 87 -5.85 9.80 2.85
N ILE A 88 -6.92 9.79 2.05
CA ILE A 88 -7.26 10.96 1.21
C ILE A 88 -7.50 12.23 2.05
N ASP A 89 -7.99 12.06 3.28
CA ASP A 89 -8.27 13.14 4.24
C ASP A 89 -7.11 13.39 5.22
N ALA A 90 -5.98 12.68 5.08
CA ALA A 90 -4.85 12.88 5.97
C ALA A 90 -4.22 14.27 5.74
N GLU A 91 -4.01 15.00 6.83
CA GLU A 91 -3.29 16.28 6.81
C GLU A 91 -1.92 16.10 6.13
N PRO A 92 -1.41 17.13 5.42
CA PRO A 92 -0.09 17.08 4.84
C PRO A 92 0.95 17.06 5.97
N THR A 93 1.40 15.87 6.36
CA THR A 93 2.61 15.71 7.15
C THR A 93 3.78 16.13 6.28
N GLU A 94 4.54 17.15 6.71
CA GLU A 94 5.76 17.53 5.99
C GLU A 94 6.64 16.29 5.79
N ALA A 95 6.93 15.97 4.54
CA ALA A 95 7.74 14.84 4.16
C ALA A 95 9.17 15.06 4.69
N GLY A 96 9.53 14.40 5.78
CA GLY A 96 10.87 14.43 6.33
C GLY A 96 11.16 13.16 7.12
N GLU A 97 12.28 12.51 6.79
CA GLU A 97 12.94 11.42 7.54
C GLU A 97 12.12 10.11 7.57
N ASP A 98 12.27 9.20 6.60
CA ASP A 98 12.99 7.93 6.85
C ASP A 98 13.45 7.28 5.52
N ALA A 99 14.09 8.06 4.66
CA ALA A 99 14.77 7.55 3.46
C ALA A 99 16.24 7.16 3.69
N GLU A 100 16.74 7.15 4.93
CA GLU A 100 18.15 6.87 5.21
C GLU A 100 18.36 5.79 6.26
N ALA A 101 18.28 4.53 5.82
CA ALA A 101 18.94 3.42 6.49
C ALA A 101 19.37 2.35 5.47
N ALA A 102 20.12 2.76 4.44
CA ALA A 102 21.02 1.84 3.76
C ALA A 102 22.31 1.77 4.61
N PRO A 103 22.70 0.60 5.17
CA PRO A 103 23.87 0.55 6.02
C PRO A 103 25.12 0.82 5.19
N ALA A 104 25.80 1.92 5.54
CA ALA A 104 27.15 2.21 5.10
C ALA A 104 28.04 1.00 5.38
N THR A 105 28.45 0.30 4.33
CA THR A 105 29.41 -0.80 4.43
C THR A 105 30.74 -0.20 4.89
N SER A 106 31.00 -0.36 6.18
CA SER A 106 32.31 -0.15 6.80
C SER A 106 33.36 -0.99 6.06
N ARG A 107 34.13 -0.38 5.17
CA ARG A 107 35.47 -0.84 4.82
C ARG A 107 36.48 0.10 5.45
N ARG A 108 36.80 -0.18 6.72
CA ARG A 108 38.01 0.34 7.37
C ARG A 108 38.88 -0.82 7.84
N ARG A 109 40.07 -0.94 7.22
CA ARG A 109 41.41 -1.34 7.72
C ARG A 109 42.17 -1.84 6.48
N ARG A 110 43.13 -1.11 5.90
CA ARG A 110 44.42 -0.60 6.41
C ARG A 110 45.33 -1.73 6.90
N SER A 111 46.27 -2.13 6.03
CA SER A 111 47.72 -2.26 6.29
C SER A 111 48.39 -2.73 5.00
#